data_AF-A0A8C5SW46-F1
#
_entry.id   AF-A0A8C5SW46-F1
#
_cell.length_a   1.000
_cell.length_b   1.000
_cell.length_c   1.000
_cell.angle_alpha   90.00
_cell.angle_beta   90.00
_cell.angle_gamma   90.00
#
_symmetry.space_group_name_H-M   'P 1'
#
loop_
_entity.id
_entity.type
_entity.pdbx_description
1 polymer ?
#
loop_
_entity_poly.entity_id
_entity_poly.type
_entity_poly.pdbx_seq_one_letter_code
_entity_poly.pdbx_strand_id
1 'polypeptide(L)' 'TAPSEPCVVFQDIVSFEEVTVYFSKEEWSQLDADQKELYREVMLENSRNLFSLGKKLFLSSGM' A
#
# COMPACT_ATOMS: atom_id res chain seq x y z
N THR A 1 -4.08 -19.80 -36.20
CA THR A 1 -3.32 -19.44 -34.99
C THR A 1 -3.79 -18.08 -34.55
N ALA A 2 -4.48 -18.00 -33.41
CA ALA A 2 -4.99 -16.74 -32.86
C ALA A 2 -3.82 -15.82 -32.47
N PRO A 3 -3.98 -14.48 -32.52
CA PRO A 3 -2.94 -13.58 -32.06
C PRO A 3 -2.68 -13.84 -30.58
N SER A 4 -1.41 -14.07 -30.23
CA SER A 4 -0.95 -14.06 -28.84
C SER A 4 -1.43 -12.75 -28.22
N GLU A 5 -2.31 -12.85 -27.23
CA GLU A 5 -2.85 -11.68 -26.54
C GLU A 5 -1.71 -10.76 -26.11
N PRO A 6 -1.84 -9.44 -26.30
CA PRO A 6 -0.85 -8.52 -25.77
C PRO A 6 -0.72 -8.83 -24.28
N CYS A 7 0.50 -9.09 -23.81
CA CYS A 7 0.79 -9.24 -22.39
C CYS A 7 0.37 -7.93 -21.74
N VAL A 8 -0.86 -7.88 -21.23
CA VAL A 8 -1.39 -6.71 -20.54
C VAL A 8 -0.55 -6.62 -19.29
N VAL A 9 0.49 -5.79 -19.34
CA VAL A 9 1.18 -5.31 -18.15
C VAL A 9 0.15 -4.45 -17.43
N PHE A 10 -0.67 -5.09 -16.60
CA PHE A 10 -1.35 -4.41 -15.52
C PHE A 10 -0.21 -3.78 -14.71
N GLN A 11 -0.07 -2.46 -14.77
CA GLN A 11 0.66 -1.76 -13.74
C GLN A 11 -0.06 -2.13 -12.45
N ASP A 12 0.52 -3.05 -11.71
CA ASP A 12 -0.06 -3.67 -10.53
C ASP A 12 -0.49 -2.55 -9.58
N ILE A 13 -1.81 -2.34 -9.49
CA ILE A 13 -2.36 -1.29 -8.64
C ILE A 13 -2.24 -1.80 -7.23
N VAL A 14 -1.10 -1.51 -6.60
CA VAL A 14 -0.85 -1.86 -5.20
C VAL A 14 -1.95 -1.23 -4.36
N SER A 15 -2.74 -2.08 -3.71
CA SER A 15 -3.84 -1.67 -2.85
C SER A 15 -3.32 -1.29 -1.46
N PHE A 16 -4.09 -0.49 -0.71
CA PHE A 16 -3.73 -0.15 0.67
C PHE A 16 -3.56 -1.43 1.50
N GLU A 17 -4.45 -2.42 1.32
CA GLU A 17 -4.42 -3.70 2.04
C GLU A 17 -3.12 -4.49 1.86
N GLU A 18 -2.44 -4.38 0.72
CA GLU A 18 -1.21 -5.12 0.46
C GLU A 18 0.02 -4.54 1.16
N VAL A 19 -0.06 -3.27 1.57
CA VAL A 19 1.04 -2.60 2.28
C VAL A 19 0.76 -2.45 3.77
N THR A 20 -0.48 -2.61 4.23
CA THR A 20 -0.81 -2.57 5.66
C THR A 20 -0.44 -3.88 6.34
N VAL A 21 0.12 -3.78 7.55
CA VAL A 21 0.19 -4.90 8.49
C VAL A 21 -1.02 -4.80 9.41
N TYR A 22 -1.65 -5.91 9.76
CA TYR A 22 -2.76 -5.93 10.72
C TYR A 22 -2.43 -6.87 11.87
N PHE A 23 -2.64 -6.37 13.09
CA PHE A 23 -2.57 -7.18 14.29
C PHE A 23 -3.97 -7.40 14.84
N SER A 24 -4.26 -8.63 15.29
CA SER A 24 -5.41 -8.90 16.15
C SER A 24 -5.27 -8.18 17.50
N LYS A 25 -6.34 -8.13 18.29
CA LYS A 25 -6.29 -7.51 19.63
C LYS A 25 -5.30 -8.23 20.54
N GLU A 26 -5.26 -9.55 20.43
CA GLU A 26 -4.38 -10.41 21.22
C GLU A 26 -2.91 -10.16 20.82
N GLU A 27 -2.60 -10.15 19.53
CA GLU A 27 -1.23 -9.85 19.04
C GLU A 27 -0.81 -8.43 19.40
N TRP A 28 -1.69 -7.44 19.24
CA TRP A 28 -1.41 -6.06 19.61
C TRP A 28 -1.11 -5.91 21.11
N SER A 29 -1.76 -6.70 21.96
CA SER A 29 -1.52 -6.67 23.41
C SER A 29 -0.12 -7.19 23.78
N GLN A 30 0.45 -8.08 22.96
CA GLN A 30 1.77 -8.68 23.18
C GLN A 30 2.93 -7.81 22.69
N LEU A 31 2.67 -6.81 21.83
CA LEU A 31 3.71 -5.90 21.36
C LEU A 31 4.23 -4.99 22.49
N ASP A 32 5.53 -4.80 22.53
CA ASP A 32 6.16 -3.79 23.37
C ASP A 32 5.91 -2.36 22.83
N ALA A 33 6.35 -1.36 23.59
CA ALA A 33 6.14 0.05 23.25
C ALA A 33 6.83 0.43 21.93
N ASP A 34 8.04 -0.06 21.70
CA ASP A 34 8.85 0.28 20.53
C ASP A 34 8.26 -0.35 19.27
N GLN A 35 7.74 -1.58 19.38
CA GLN A 35 7.02 -2.24 18.28
C GLN A 35 5.72 -1.53 17.90
N LYS A 36 4.97 -1.01 18.89
CA LYS A 36 3.75 -0.23 18.65
C LYS A 36 4.06 1.13 18.04
N GLU A 37 5.17 1.75 18.41
CA GLU A 37 5.66 2.98 17.81
C GLU A 37 6.05 2.74 16.35
N LEU A 38 6.88 1.72 16.09
CA LEU A 38 7.29 1.32 14.74
C LEU A 38 6.07 1.03 13.85
N TYR A 39 5.06 0.32 14.34
CA TYR A 39 3.82 0.11 13.59
C TYR A 39 3.17 1.43 13.16
N ARG A 40 3.08 2.42 14.06
CA ARG A 40 2.49 3.73 13.74
C ARG A 40 3.31 4.46 12.69
N GLU A 41 4.64 4.42 12.77
CA GLU A 41 5.53 5.03 11.80
C GLU A 41 5.37 4.41 10.41
N VAL A 42 5.42 3.08 10.33
CA VAL A 42 5.27 2.33 9.07
C VAL A 42 3.90 2.62 8.45
N MET A 43 2.82 2.62 9.24
CA MET A 43 1.47 2.91 8.74
C MET A 43 1.31 4.37 8.28
N LEU A 44 1.95 5.31 8.97
CA LEU A 44 1.96 6.72 8.57
C LEU A 44 2.71 6.92 7.24
N GLU A 45 3.84 6.25 7.07
CA GLU A 45 4.63 6.29 5.83
C GLU A 45 3.86 5.66 4.67
N ASN A 46 3.23 4.50 4.87
CA ASN A 46 2.38 3.86 3.87
C ASN A 46 1.23 4.77 3.42
N SER A 47 0.56 5.45 4.36
CA SER A 47 -0.50 6.42 4.04
C SER A 47 0.02 7.59 3.19
N ARG A 48 1.19 8.15 3.53
CA ARG A 48 1.83 9.23 2.76
C ARG A 48 2.23 8.77 1.36
N ASN A 49 2.77 7.57 1.24
CA ASN A 49 3.19 6.99 -0.04
C ASN A 49 1.99 6.79 -0.96
N LEU A 50 0.89 6.24 -0.44
CA LEU A 50 -0.35 6.06 -1.22
C LEU A 50 -0.99 7.40 -1.60
N PHE A 51 -0.97 8.40 -0.73
CA PHE A 51 -1.42 9.75 -1.07
C PHE A 51 -0.55 10.41 -2.16
N SER A 52 0.77 10.21 -2.08
CA SER A 52 1.73 10.69 -3.09
C SER A 52 1.52 10.01 -4.45
N LEU A 53 1.32 8.69 -4.47
CA LEU A 53 0.96 7.93 -5.67
C LEU A 53 -0.36 8.41 -6.26
N GLY A 54 -1.38 8.63 -5.43
CA GLY A 54 -2.64 9.25 -5.83
C GLY A 54 -2.39 10.59 -6.51
N LYS A 55 -1.68 11.52 -5.86
CA LYS A 55 -1.32 12.82 -6.44
C LYS A 55 -0.57 12.70 -7.77
N LYS A 56 0.40 11.78 -7.86
CA LYS A 56 1.16 11.55 -9.09
C LYS A 56 0.25 11.08 -10.23
N LEU A 57 -0.68 10.17 -9.94
CA LEU A 57 -1.67 9.70 -10.92
C LEU A 57 -2.61 10.85 -11.33
N PHE A 58 -3.17 11.61 -10.39
CA PHE A 58 -4.03 12.76 -10.67
C PHE A 58 -3.32 13.83 -11.52
N LEU A 59 -2.07 14.18 -11.20
CA LEU A 59 -1.27 15.15 -11.96
C LEU A 59 -0.87 14.61 -13.34
N SER A 60 -0.62 13.30 -13.46
CA SER A 60 -0.32 12.67 -14.74
C SER A 60 -1.53 12.52 -15.66
N SER A 61 -2.74 12.49 -15.10
CA SER A 61 -4.00 12.44 -15.86
C SER A 61 -4.46 13.80 -16.39
N GLY A 62 -3.84 14.92 -15.99
CA GLY A 62 -4.09 16.24 -16.58
C GLY A 62 -5.55 16.74 -16.48
N MET A 63 -6.24 16.46 -15.37
CA MET A 63 -7.54 17.08 -15.03
C MET A 63 -7.36 18.46 -14.40
#